data_AF-A0A511TAZ5-F1
#
_entry.id   AF-A0A511TAZ5-F1
#
_cell.length_a   1.000
_cell.length_b   1.000
_cell.length_c   1.000
_cell.angle_alpha   90.00
_cell.angle_beta   90.00
_cell.angle_gamma   90.00
#
_symmetry.space_group_name_H-M   'P 1'
#
loop_
_entity.id
_entity.type
_entity.pdbx_description
1 polymer ?
#
loop_
_entity_poly.entity_id
_entity_poly.type
_entity_poly.pdbx_seq_one_letter_code
_entity_poly.pdbx_strand_id
1 'polypeptide(L)'
;MSSWRSRLSSTCFTFTVALGAAGCGGTDVGPSAPGDAVLERSEQALTQVTGFGSNPGNLLMFRHVPANMPANAPLVVVLHGCTQNATGMELGGWTAAANVYKFYAVYPQQQGANSGTSCFNWYEIADTTRDAGEALSIKQMVDAMKATYSIDASRVYVTGFSAGGYMASSLLAVYPDVFSAGAINAGGPHRCSTSVNAAFTCMSGLDKTPAAWGDLARSGHPSHAGPRPPVSIWYGTSDFTVRPMNGTEAMEQWTNVHGIDQTPDTTETVGGFPHKVYRDGAGRALVETWELTGMGHAVAFDAQFNFPGSTTACGSVGAYVTDVNLCSVYHQAKFFGLTGGGSEPGGDTTPPTVNVTSPASGATVSGTVTVTVSATDAVGVARVELLVDGTPVATDTVAPYELAWDSRTVANGAHTLGARAYDAAGNAATDNDTSVTVDNAGVPPAPVTVSFTSIAAEDGYLKANADGSGAVLGTLTNLALGRGTDGKYNRSFLSFDTSALPDGATVTRAFLTVSYSSGSGDPWSTPSGNTLVIDVKSGTFNAASTEGADWAAAADASAVAGIERFTSGARASADFSGAGLGAINVAGRTQLRLRFSQEQTATQYLFVRDSANAVLTVVYTP
;
A
#
# COMPACT_ATOMS: atom_id res chain seq x y z
N MET A 1 1.49 -2.59 -56.36
CA MET A 1 2.26 -3.24 -57.44
C MET A 1 3.15 -2.15 -58.02
N SER A 2 4.45 -2.01 -57.76
CA SER A 2 5.61 -2.93 -57.67
C SER A 2 6.54 -2.49 -56.52
N SER A 3 6.82 -3.28 -55.45
CA SER A 3 7.80 -4.39 -55.29
C SER A 3 9.28 -3.99 -55.40
N TRP A 4 10.23 -4.34 -54.51
CA TRP A 4 10.27 -4.96 -53.17
C TRP A 4 11.77 -5.06 -52.78
N ARG A 5 12.07 -5.13 -51.46
CA ARG A 5 13.19 -5.81 -50.74
C ARG A 5 14.11 -4.95 -49.86
N SER A 6 13.94 -5.19 -48.56
CA SER A 6 14.81 -4.89 -47.44
C SER A 6 16.00 -5.86 -47.33
N ARG A 7 17.09 -5.42 -46.68
CA ARG A 7 18.10 -6.29 -46.05
C ARG A 7 18.54 -5.71 -44.71
N LEU A 8 18.66 -6.61 -43.73
CA LEU A 8 19.15 -6.39 -42.37
C LEU A 8 20.64 -6.01 -42.35
N SER A 9 21.05 -5.25 -41.32
CA SER A 9 22.45 -5.03 -40.95
C SER A 9 22.65 -5.39 -39.47
N SER A 10 23.48 -6.42 -39.23
CA SER A 10 24.16 -6.66 -37.96
C SER A 10 25.50 -5.93 -37.99
N THR A 11 25.92 -5.31 -36.89
CA THR A 11 27.33 -4.94 -36.70
C THR A 11 27.70 -4.97 -35.23
N CYS A 12 28.66 -5.84 -34.90
CA CYS A 12 29.40 -5.88 -33.64
C CYS A 12 30.31 -4.65 -33.51
N PHE A 13 30.49 -4.13 -32.29
CA PHE A 13 31.66 -3.32 -31.94
C PHE A 13 32.30 -3.86 -30.66
N THR A 14 33.56 -4.25 -30.79
CA THR A 14 34.53 -4.54 -29.72
C THR A 14 35.04 -3.24 -29.11
N PHE A 15 35.24 -3.21 -27.79
CA PHE A 15 35.95 -2.13 -27.09
C PHE A 15 37.21 -2.67 -26.42
N THR A 16 38.34 -2.00 -26.72
CA THR A 16 39.69 -2.30 -26.24
C THR A 16 39.99 -1.51 -24.97
N VAL A 17 40.61 -2.17 -23.98
CA VAL A 17 41.12 -1.60 -22.72
C VAL A 17 42.54 -1.08 -22.92
N ALA A 18 42.89 0.07 -22.32
CA ALA A 18 44.26 0.55 -22.20
C ALA A 18 44.65 0.78 -20.73
N LEU A 19 45.75 0.16 -20.30
CA LEU A 19 46.48 0.41 -19.05
C LEU A 19 47.57 1.47 -19.27
N GLY A 20 47.88 2.24 -18.22
CA GLY A 20 49.11 3.03 -18.08
C GLY A 20 49.43 3.29 -16.60
N ALA A 21 50.70 3.11 -16.20
CA ALA A 21 51.15 2.96 -14.81
C ALA A 21 52.07 4.10 -14.30
N ALA A 22 52.07 4.24 -12.96
CA ALA A 22 53.16 4.58 -12.01
C ALA A 22 53.84 5.98 -11.96
N GLY A 23 53.92 6.52 -10.73
CA GLY A 23 54.86 7.56 -10.27
C GLY A 23 54.83 7.74 -8.73
N CYS A 24 55.99 7.75 -8.07
CA CYS A 24 56.21 7.67 -6.61
C CYS A 24 56.32 9.04 -5.87
N GLY A 25 55.85 9.07 -4.60
CA GLY A 25 56.58 9.55 -3.40
C GLY A 25 56.59 11.06 -3.00
N GLY A 26 56.17 11.35 -1.76
CA GLY A 26 56.53 12.58 -1.03
C GLY A 26 55.56 12.99 0.09
N THR A 27 56.00 12.92 1.35
CA THR A 27 55.30 13.27 2.61
C THR A 27 55.40 14.76 2.93
N ASP A 28 54.33 15.37 3.46
CA ASP A 28 54.38 16.50 4.40
C ASP A 28 53.12 16.56 5.28
N VAL A 29 53.30 16.79 6.58
CA VAL A 29 52.26 16.78 7.62
C VAL A 29 52.32 18.05 8.47
N GLY A 30 51.17 18.75 8.60
CA GLY A 30 50.76 19.59 9.76
C GLY A 30 50.54 21.11 9.48
N PRO A 31 49.76 21.87 10.30
CA PRO A 31 48.72 21.51 11.29
C PRO A 31 47.33 22.24 11.15
N SER A 32 46.31 21.67 11.83
CA SER A 32 44.92 22.06 12.23
C SER A 32 44.56 23.56 12.44
N ALA A 33 43.33 24.12 12.45
CA ALA A 33 41.86 23.79 12.37
C ALA A 33 41.11 25.19 12.37
N PRO A 34 39.76 25.41 12.55
CA PRO A 34 38.60 24.52 12.76
C PRO A 34 37.31 24.85 11.96
N GLY A 35 36.37 23.90 11.93
CA GLY A 35 34.96 24.21 12.18
C GLY A 35 34.03 24.42 10.98
N ASP A 36 33.92 23.46 10.06
CA ASP A 36 32.67 23.26 9.33
C ASP A 36 31.93 22.08 9.96
N ALA A 37 30.73 22.37 10.47
CA ALA A 37 29.81 21.40 11.00
C ALA A 37 29.52 20.34 9.92
N VAL A 38 30.09 19.14 10.11
CA VAL A 38 29.63 17.95 9.42
C VAL A 38 28.19 17.72 9.88
N LEU A 39 27.23 18.03 9.02
CA LEU A 39 25.88 17.50 9.14
C LEU A 39 26.01 15.98 9.16
N GLU A 40 25.68 15.37 10.30
CA GLU A 40 25.68 13.92 10.51
C GLU A 40 24.85 13.22 9.43
N ARG A 41 25.49 12.42 8.57
CA ARG A 41 24.81 11.28 7.93
C ARG A 41 24.96 10.07 8.84
N SER A 42 24.05 9.93 9.78
CA SER A 42 23.80 8.69 10.52
C SER A 42 22.47 8.12 10.05
N GLU A 43 22.49 7.19 9.09
CA GLU A 43 21.38 6.23 8.86
C GLU A 43 21.92 4.93 8.20
N GLN A 44 22.44 4.06 9.07
CA GLN A 44 22.42 2.58 9.09
C GLN A 44 22.92 1.74 7.87
N ALA A 45 24.22 1.42 7.86
CA ALA A 45 24.80 0.35 7.04
C ALA A 45 24.77 -1.01 7.78
N LEU A 46 24.37 -2.09 7.10
CA LEU A 46 24.53 -3.45 7.60
C LEU A 46 25.99 -3.70 8.02
N THR A 47 26.20 -4.34 9.16
CA THR A 47 27.56 -4.66 9.64
C THR A 47 27.95 -6.07 9.23
N GLN A 48 29.06 -6.21 8.50
CA GLN A 48 29.61 -7.53 8.21
C GLN A 48 30.16 -8.18 9.49
N VAL A 49 29.81 -9.44 9.69
CA VAL A 49 30.34 -10.28 10.77
C VAL A 49 31.28 -11.31 10.17
N THR A 50 32.51 -11.37 10.67
CA THR A 50 33.49 -12.40 10.33
C THR A 50 33.64 -13.37 11.50
N GLY A 51 34.01 -14.62 11.22
CA GLY A 51 34.27 -15.62 12.28
C GLY A 51 33.03 -16.07 13.05
N PHE A 52 31.88 -16.25 12.39
CA PHE A 52 30.61 -16.69 13.00
C PHE A 52 30.49 -18.22 13.22
N GLY A 53 31.61 -18.96 13.19
CA GLY A 53 31.62 -20.41 13.32
C GLY A 53 31.90 -21.14 12.00
N SER A 54 31.42 -22.39 11.90
CA SER A 54 31.61 -23.21 10.70
C SER A 54 30.87 -22.61 9.50
N ASN A 55 31.51 -22.58 8.33
CA ASN A 55 30.95 -21.94 7.14
C ASN A 55 31.21 -22.80 5.87
N PRO A 56 30.72 -24.05 5.81
CA PRO A 56 30.97 -24.94 4.68
C PRO A 56 30.29 -24.48 3.37
N GLY A 57 29.25 -23.65 3.45
CA GLY A 57 28.63 -22.98 2.31
C GLY A 57 29.34 -21.71 1.87
N ASN A 58 30.44 -21.35 2.54
CA ASN A 58 31.28 -20.18 2.24
C ASN A 58 30.44 -18.90 2.03
N LEU A 59 29.54 -18.59 2.96
CA LEU A 59 28.68 -17.42 2.91
C LEU A 59 29.30 -16.23 3.65
N LEU A 60 28.88 -15.01 3.30
CA LEU A 60 29.11 -13.83 4.13
C LEU A 60 27.93 -13.64 5.08
N MET A 61 28.20 -13.10 6.27
CA MET A 61 27.16 -12.73 7.24
C MET A 61 27.15 -11.22 7.40
N PHE A 62 25.98 -10.62 7.22
CA PHE A 62 25.72 -9.23 7.58
C PHE A 62 24.64 -9.20 8.66
N ARG A 63 24.69 -8.21 9.55
CA ARG A 63 23.66 -8.04 10.60
C ARG A 63 23.18 -6.61 10.68
N HIS A 64 21.96 -6.48 11.16
CA HIS A 64 21.39 -5.23 11.67
C HIS A 64 21.03 -5.39 13.14
N VAL A 65 21.40 -4.39 13.94
CA VAL A 65 21.13 -4.33 15.37
C VAL A 65 20.46 -2.99 15.66
N PRO A 66 19.15 -2.96 15.95
CA PRO A 66 18.47 -1.73 16.33
C PRO A 66 19.08 -1.11 17.59
N ALA A 67 18.92 0.21 17.73
CA ALA A 67 19.21 0.87 19.00
C ALA A 67 18.20 0.44 20.09
N ASN A 68 18.67 0.41 21.34
CA ASN A 68 17.89 0.12 22.56
C ASN A 68 17.15 -1.23 22.51
N MET A 69 17.88 -2.29 22.15
CA MET A 69 17.30 -3.63 22.12
C MET A 69 16.91 -4.14 23.51
N PRO A 70 15.69 -4.67 23.69
CA PRO A 70 15.31 -5.33 24.94
C PRO A 70 16.04 -6.67 25.09
N ALA A 71 16.08 -7.19 26.32
CA ALA A 71 16.51 -8.56 26.55
C ALA A 71 15.51 -9.56 25.96
N ASN A 72 15.99 -10.75 25.59
CA ASN A 72 15.20 -11.83 24.98
C ASN A 72 14.44 -11.38 23.73
N ALA A 73 15.09 -10.57 22.90
CA ALA A 73 14.49 -10.07 21.67
C ALA A 73 14.50 -11.14 20.55
N PRO A 74 13.62 -11.04 19.55
CA PRO A 74 13.58 -11.99 18.45
C PRO A 74 14.75 -11.84 17.47
N LEU A 75 14.93 -12.85 16.61
CA LEU A 75 15.87 -12.81 15.48
C LEU A 75 15.18 -13.20 14.17
N VAL A 76 15.42 -12.45 13.10
CA VAL A 76 14.96 -12.78 11.74
C VAL A 76 16.14 -12.98 10.81
N VAL A 77 16.18 -14.13 10.13
CA VAL A 77 17.11 -14.42 9.03
C VAL A 77 16.45 -14.03 7.71
N VAL A 78 17.10 -13.15 6.93
CA VAL A 78 16.55 -12.61 5.68
C VAL A 78 17.42 -13.04 4.50
N LEU A 79 16.87 -13.85 3.60
CA LEU A 79 17.60 -14.49 2.49
C LEU A 79 17.26 -13.83 1.15
N HIS A 80 18.29 -13.37 0.44
CA HIS A 80 18.15 -12.73 -0.87
C HIS A 80 17.90 -13.72 -2.02
N GLY A 81 17.39 -13.21 -3.15
CA GLY A 81 17.27 -13.96 -4.40
C GLY A 81 18.55 -13.95 -5.24
N CYS A 82 18.51 -14.59 -6.40
CA CYS A 82 19.60 -14.55 -7.36
C CYS A 82 19.94 -13.10 -7.76
N THR A 83 21.21 -12.81 -8.01
CA THR A 83 21.75 -11.49 -8.40
C THR A 83 21.59 -10.36 -7.36
N GLN A 84 20.87 -10.62 -6.27
CA GLN A 84 20.76 -9.72 -5.14
C GLN A 84 21.85 -10.00 -4.10
N ASN A 85 21.88 -9.19 -3.04
CA ASN A 85 22.82 -9.27 -1.94
C ASN A 85 22.14 -8.77 -0.64
N ALA A 86 22.87 -8.73 0.47
CA ALA A 86 22.32 -8.32 1.77
C ALA A 86 21.73 -6.90 1.75
N THR A 87 22.43 -5.93 1.17
CA THR A 87 21.95 -4.55 1.05
C THR A 87 20.72 -4.44 0.14
N GLY A 88 20.64 -5.25 -0.92
CA GLY A 88 19.45 -5.29 -1.78
C GLY A 88 18.19 -5.75 -1.04
N MET A 89 18.32 -6.73 -0.13
CA MET A 89 17.19 -7.18 0.71
C MET A 89 16.86 -6.23 1.86
N GLU A 90 17.83 -5.43 2.31
CA GLU A 90 17.60 -4.42 3.34
C GLU A 90 16.57 -3.39 2.88
N LEU A 91 16.60 -2.99 1.60
CA LEU A 91 15.59 -2.12 0.97
C LEU A 91 14.16 -2.68 1.05
N GLY A 92 14.03 -4.00 1.15
CA GLY A 92 12.74 -4.69 1.25
C GLY A 92 11.99 -4.47 2.57
N GLY A 93 12.63 -3.87 3.59
CA GLY A 93 11.93 -3.37 4.77
C GLY A 93 12.22 -4.04 6.10
N TRP A 94 12.95 -5.15 6.10
CA TRP A 94 13.21 -5.92 7.34
C TRP A 94 14.04 -5.15 8.37
N THR A 95 14.98 -4.31 7.94
CA THR A 95 15.75 -3.42 8.84
C THR A 95 14.86 -2.33 9.43
N ALA A 96 13.96 -1.76 8.63
CA ALA A 96 12.99 -0.77 9.08
C ALA A 96 12.02 -1.40 10.10
N ALA A 97 11.48 -2.58 9.82
CA ALA A 97 10.64 -3.34 10.74
C ALA A 97 11.39 -3.71 12.03
N ALA A 98 12.67 -4.11 11.94
CA ALA A 98 13.51 -4.42 13.10
C ALA A 98 13.66 -3.20 14.03
N ASN A 99 13.80 -2.00 13.46
CA ASN A 99 13.90 -0.76 14.23
C ASN A 99 12.62 -0.42 14.99
N VAL A 100 11.46 -0.68 14.38
CA VAL A 100 10.13 -0.44 14.96
C VAL A 100 9.77 -1.50 15.99
N TYR A 101 9.84 -2.78 15.62
CA TYR A 101 9.34 -3.91 16.41
C TYR A 101 10.40 -4.56 17.32
N LYS A 102 11.63 -4.05 17.30
CA LYS A 102 12.74 -4.46 18.19
C LYS A 102 13.08 -5.94 18.11
N PHE A 103 13.51 -6.36 16.92
CA PHE A 103 14.16 -7.67 16.70
C PHE A 103 15.52 -7.50 16.01
N TYR A 104 16.39 -8.49 16.17
CA TYR A 104 17.66 -8.56 15.44
C TYR A 104 17.42 -9.08 14.02
N ALA A 105 18.20 -8.60 13.05
CA ALA A 105 18.16 -9.16 11.70
C ALA A 105 19.55 -9.61 11.25
N VAL A 106 19.59 -10.76 10.58
CA VAL A 106 20.81 -11.29 9.93
C VAL A 106 20.51 -11.54 8.45
N TYR A 107 21.46 -11.14 7.62
CA TYR A 107 21.41 -11.21 6.17
C TYR A 107 22.59 -12.06 5.68
N PRO A 108 22.39 -13.38 5.55
CA PRO A 108 23.34 -14.24 4.84
C PRO A 108 23.46 -13.76 3.39
N GLN A 109 24.68 -13.72 2.87
CA GLN A 109 24.95 -13.31 1.50
C GLN A 109 25.81 -14.33 0.77
N GLN A 110 25.34 -14.69 -0.42
CA GLN A 110 26.07 -15.56 -1.34
C GLN A 110 27.28 -14.86 -1.95
N GLN A 111 28.30 -15.66 -2.29
CA GLN A 111 29.48 -15.19 -3.00
C GLN A 111 29.52 -15.70 -4.43
N GLY A 112 30.00 -14.85 -5.36
CA GLY A 112 30.19 -15.21 -6.77
C GLY A 112 31.11 -16.42 -6.98
N ALA A 113 31.99 -16.70 -6.03
CA ALA A 113 32.87 -17.87 -6.03
C ALA A 113 32.10 -19.20 -5.84
N ASN A 114 30.95 -19.18 -5.18
CA ASN A 114 30.12 -20.37 -4.95
C ASN A 114 29.03 -20.50 -6.01
N SER A 115 28.51 -19.36 -6.50
CA SER A 115 27.44 -19.29 -7.49
C SER A 115 27.66 -18.09 -8.40
N GLY A 116 27.84 -18.32 -9.71
CA GLY A 116 28.11 -17.26 -10.69
C GLY A 116 26.97 -16.23 -10.83
N THR A 117 25.76 -16.57 -10.39
CA THR A 117 24.59 -15.69 -10.33
C THR A 117 24.24 -15.27 -8.90
N SER A 118 25.10 -15.59 -7.92
CA SER A 118 24.88 -15.33 -6.49
C SER A 118 23.55 -15.90 -5.95
N CYS A 119 23.03 -16.98 -6.53
CA CYS A 119 21.88 -17.68 -5.96
C CYS A 119 22.33 -18.54 -4.76
N PHE A 120 21.48 -18.68 -3.74
CA PHE A 120 21.60 -19.82 -2.81
C PHE A 120 21.45 -21.14 -3.58
N ASN A 121 22.24 -22.15 -3.23
CA ASN A 121 22.25 -23.47 -3.88
C ASN A 121 21.11 -24.36 -3.35
N TRP A 122 19.89 -23.82 -3.33
CA TRP A 122 18.69 -24.49 -2.82
C TRP A 122 18.32 -25.79 -3.53
N TYR A 123 18.84 -25.99 -4.74
CA TYR A 123 18.64 -27.19 -5.54
C TYR A 123 19.68 -28.27 -5.27
N GLU A 124 20.78 -27.97 -4.57
CA GLU A 124 21.81 -28.95 -4.25
C GLU A 124 21.56 -29.62 -2.91
N ILE A 125 21.63 -30.95 -2.87
CA ILE A 125 21.43 -31.73 -1.65
C ILE A 125 22.46 -31.36 -0.58
N ALA A 126 23.72 -31.14 -0.99
CA ALA A 126 24.82 -30.85 -0.08
C ALA A 126 24.63 -29.51 0.67
N ASP A 127 23.89 -28.57 0.08
CA ASP A 127 23.65 -27.23 0.63
C ASP A 127 22.33 -27.10 1.40
N THR A 128 21.43 -28.06 1.25
CA THR A 128 20.09 -28.07 1.87
C THR A 128 19.90 -29.21 2.87
N THR A 129 20.99 -29.89 3.27
CA THR A 129 20.96 -30.95 4.28
C THR A 129 21.33 -30.38 5.65
N ARG A 130 20.68 -30.87 6.71
CA ARG A 130 21.02 -30.52 8.09
C ARG A 130 22.52 -30.73 8.34
N ASP A 131 23.14 -29.78 9.03
CA ASP A 131 24.55 -29.78 9.40
C ASP A 131 25.54 -29.87 8.22
N ALA A 132 25.12 -29.44 7.01
CA ALA A 132 25.98 -29.34 5.83
C ALA A 132 25.78 -28.02 5.04
N GLY A 133 26.77 -27.67 4.22
CA GLY A 133 26.74 -26.59 3.21
C GLY A 133 26.16 -25.25 3.68
N GLU A 134 25.39 -24.62 2.80
CA GLU A 134 24.72 -23.34 3.08
C GLU A 134 23.79 -23.40 4.30
N ALA A 135 23.00 -24.48 4.45
CA ALA A 135 22.09 -24.64 5.58
C ALA A 135 22.81 -24.57 6.94
N LEU A 136 23.93 -25.29 7.11
CA LEU A 136 24.74 -25.19 8.34
C LEU A 136 25.35 -23.80 8.51
N SER A 137 25.83 -23.20 7.43
CA SER A 137 26.44 -21.86 7.49
C SER A 137 25.44 -20.82 8.03
N ILE A 138 24.18 -20.87 7.57
CA ILE A 138 23.11 -19.99 8.05
C ILE A 138 22.76 -20.29 9.51
N LYS A 139 22.68 -21.57 9.90
CA LYS A 139 22.45 -21.95 11.30
C LYS A 139 23.58 -21.46 12.22
N GLN A 140 24.83 -21.49 11.78
CA GLN A 140 25.97 -20.96 12.52
C GLN A 140 25.89 -19.43 12.70
N MET A 141 25.36 -18.69 11.72
CA MET A 141 25.06 -17.27 11.89
C MET A 141 24.00 -17.03 12.98
N VAL A 142 22.97 -17.86 13.07
CA VAL A 142 21.97 -17.81 14.15
C VAL A 142 22.62 -18.08 15.51
N ASP A 143 23.45 -19.12 15.63
CA ASP A 143 24.17 -19.45 16.87
C ASP A 143 25.09 -18.29 17.29
N ALA A 144 25.82 -17.69 16.36
CA ALA A 144 26.71 -16.56 16.62
C ALA A 144 25.93 -15.32 17.11
N MET A 145 24.75 -15.06 16.55
CA MET A 145 23.87 -14.01 17.05
C MET A 145 23.40 -14.30 18.48
N LYS A 146 22.94 -15.53 18.77
CA LYS A 146 22.50 -15.96 20.12
C LYS A 146 23.62 -15.92 21.16
N ALA A 147 24.86 -16.20 20.75
CA ALA A 147 26.02 -16.12 21.63
C ALA A 147 26.44 -14.67 21.94
N THR A 148 26.15 -13.72 21.05
CA THR A 148 26.56 -12.32 21.17
C THR A 148 25.49 -11.45 21.83
N TYR A 149 24.22 -11.74 21.58
CA TYR A 149 23.09 -10.89 21.94
C TYR A 149 22.05 -11.63 22.77
N SER A 150 21.24 -10.89 23.53
CA SER A 150 20.13 -11.45 24.30
C SER A 150 18.96 -11.77 23.36
N ILE A 151 19.04 -12.93 22.72
CA ILE A 151 18.05 -13.44 21.78
C ILE A 151 17.24 -14.55 22.43
N ASP A 152 15.92 -14.46 22.32
CA ASP A 152 15.04 -15.56 22.70
C ASP A 152 15.17 -16.70 21.68
N ALA A 153 15.64 -17.85 22.15
CA ALA A 153 15.86 -19.02 21.31
C ALA A 153 14.58 -19.59 20.71
N SER A 154 13.40 -19.34 21.32
CA SER A 154 12.10 -19.71 20.77
C SER A 154 11.49 -18.66 19.86
N ARG A 155 12.20 -17.56 19.54
CA ARG A 155 11.71 -16.49 18.66
C ARG A 155 12.71 -16.19 17.55
N VAL A 156 13.02 -17.23 16.76
CA VAL A 156 13.90 -17.12 15.60
C VAL A 156 13.11 -17.46 14.34
N TYR A 157 13.13 -16.57 13.36
CA TYR A 157 12.33 -16.71 12.14
C TYR A 157 13.22 -16.64 10.91
N VAL A 158 12.73 -17.17 9.79
CA VAL A 158 13.42 -17.08 8.50
C VAL A 158 12.47 -16.66 7.39
N THR A 159 12.93 -15.77 6.53
CA THR A 159 12.21 -15.36 5.33
C THR A 159 13.18 -15.30 4.15
N GLY A 160 12.67 -15.55 2.96
CA GLY A 160 13.48 -15.42 1.76
C GLY A 160 12.68 -15.18 0.50
N PHE A 161 13.37 -14.65 -0.51
CA PHE A 161 12.81 -14.40 -1.84
C PHE A 161 13.52 -15.24 -2.91
N SER A 162 12.77 -15.78 -3.87
CA SER A 162 13.30 -16.54 -5.02
C SER A 162 14.18 -17.72 -4.56
N ALA A 163 15.45 -17.78 -4.96
CA ALA A 163 16.42 -18.75 -4.44
C ALA A 163 16.50 -18.76 -2.89
N GLY A 164 16.42 -17.58 -2.25
CA GLY A 164 16.32 -17.46 -0.80
C GLY A 164 15.00 -17.99 -0.24
N GLY A 165 13.90 -17.95 -1.00
CA GLY A 165 12.61 -18.52 -0.61
C GLY A 165 12.64 -20.06 -0.58
N TYR A 166 13.26 -20.69 -1.58
CA TYR A 166 13.53 -22.13 -1.55
C TYR A 166 14.49 -22.53 -0.43
N MET A 167 15.51 -21.72 -0.15
CA MET A 167 16.42 -21.96 0.97
C MET A 167 15.70 -21.79 2.32
N ALA A 168 14.82 -20.80 2.48
CA ALA A 168 13.99 -20.62 3.68
C ALA A 168 13.11 -21.87 3.92
N SER A 169 12.42 -22.36 2.89
CA SER A 169 11.66 -23.62 2.93
C SER A 169 12.53 -24.81 3.38
N SER A 170 13.77 -24.86 2.90
CA SER A 170 14.72 -25.91 3.30
C SER A 170 15.16 -25.79 4.76
N LEU A 171 15.48 -24.59 5.23
CA LEU A 171 15.86 -24.35 6.62
C LEU A 171 14.74 -24.70 7.60
N LEU A 172 13.48 -24.40 7.26
CA LEU A 172 12.31 -24.79 8.06
C LEU A 172 12.16 -26.32 8.14
N ALA A 173 12.53 -27.04 7.08
CA ALA A 173 12.46 -28.51 7.04
C ALA A 173 13.60 -29.20 7.78
N VAL A 174 14.84 -28.68 7.67
CA VAL A 174 16.04 -29.32 8.26
C VAL A 174 16.38 -28.82 9.67
N TYR A 175 15.94 -27.62 10.05
CA TYR A 175 16.10 -27.07 11.40
C TYR A 175 14.78 -26.61 12.02
N PRO A 176 13.76 -27.48 12.11
CA PRO A 176 12.49 -27.16 12.77
C PRO A 176 12.66 -26.92 14.29
N ASP A 177 13.81 -27.28 14.86
CA ASP A 177 14.24 -27.02 16.23
C ASP A 177 14.92 -25.64 16.42
N VAL A 178 15.25 -24.95 15.33
CA VAL A 178 15.91 -23.63 15.36
C VAL A 178 14.94 -22.51 15.02
N PHE A 179 14.05 -22.71 14.04
CA PHE A 179 13.13 -21.69 13.54
C PHE A 179 11.72 -21.90 14.07
N SER A 180 11.09 -20.84 14.55
CA SER A 180 9.73 -20.85 15.11
C SER A 180 8.64 -20.65 14.06
N ALA A 181 8.93 -19.89 12.99
CA ALA A 181 8.09 -19.73 11.81
C ALA A 181 8.93 -19.22 10.62
N GLY A 182 8.37 -19.23 9.41
CA GLY A 182 9.03 -18.61 8.28
C GLY A 182 8.13 -18.19 7.12
N ALA A 183 8.71 -17.45 6.18
CA ALA A 183 8.00 -16.95 5.01
C ALA A 183 8.73 -17.27 3.70
N ILE A 184 7.97 -17.72 2.71
CA ILE A 184 8.45 -18.14 1.39
C ILE A 184 7.88 -17.16 0.36
N ASN A 185 8.73 -16.28 -0.18
CA ASN A 185 8.35 -15.33 -1.23
C ASN A 185 8.87 -15.82 -2.59
N ALA A 186 7.95 -16.10 -3.52
CA ALA A 186 8.29 -16.57 -4.87
C ALA A 186 9.33 -17.73 -4.88
N GLY A 187 9.18 -18.68 -3.96
CA GLY A 187 10.10 -19.81 -3.73
C GLY A 187 9.45 -21.16 -4.08
N GLY A 188 9.44 -22.11 -3.14
CA GLY A 188 8.68 -23.35 -3.34
C GLY A 188 8.98 -24.44 -2.29
N PRO A 189 8.53 -25.67 -2.53
CA PRO A 189 8.67 -26.78 -1.58
C PRO A 189 10.14 -27.16 -1.34
N HIS A 190 10.47 -27.55 -0.11
CA HIS A 190 11.74 -28.22 0.19
C HIS A 190 11.86 -29.50 -0.63
N ARG A 191 13.07 -29.76 -1.18
CA ARG A 191 13.39 -30.90 -2.05
C ARG A 191 12.55 -30.99 -3.33
N CYS A 192 12.01 -29.86 -3.78
CA CYS A 192 11.43 -29.79 -5.12
C CYS A 192 12.48 -29.98 -6.24
N SER A 193 13.74 -29.73 -5.93
CA SER A 193 14.89 -30.13 -6.76
C SER A 193 16.00 -30.78 -5.93
N THR A 194 16.86 -31.53 -6.60
CA THR A 194 18.10 -32.14 -6.07
C THR A 194 19.31 -31.93 -6.97
N SER A 195 19.19 -31.09 -8.01
CA SER A 195 20.31 -30.64 -8.85
C SER A 195 19.95 -29.37 -9.63
N VAL A 196 20.95 -28.65 -10.12
CA VAL A 196 20.71 -27.48 -11.00
C VAL A 196 19.86 -27.80 -12.23
N ASN A 197 20.00 -29.00 -12.82
CA ASN A 197 19.25 -29.40 -14.02
C ASN A 197 17.75 -29.56 -13.73
N ALA A 198 17.41 -30.10 -12.57
CA ALA A 198 16.01 -30.26 -12.15
C ALA A 198 15.41 -28.97 -11.56
N ALA A 199 16.23 -27.96 -11.25
CA ALA A 199 15.78 -26.71 -10.67
C ALA A 199 14.77 -25.97 -11.57
N PHE A 200 14.99 -25.95 -12.89
CA PHE A 200 14.08 -25.31 -13.83
C PHE A 200 12.72 -26.03 -13.94
N THR A 201 12.71 -27.36 -13.82
CA THR A 201 11.46 -28.13 -13.74
C THR A 201 10.69 -27.80 -12.47
N CYS A 202 11.39 -27.73 -11.33
CA CYS A 202 10.80 -27.31 -10.08
C CYS A 202 10.19 -25.89 -10.18
N MET A 203 10.96 -24.91 -10.66
CA MET A 203 10.50 -23.52 -10.84
C MET A 203 9.32 -23.40 -11.82
N SER A 204 9.13 -24.37 -12.70
CA SER A 204 7.98 -24.42 -13.62
C SER A 204 6.69 -24.95 -12.98
N GLY A 205 6.74 -25.48 -11.76
CA GLY A 205 5.61 -26.06 -11.04
C GLY A 205 5.58 -27.58 -11.15
N LEU A 206 6.42 -28.25 -10.37
CA LEU A 206 6.41 -29.71 -10.27
C LEU A 206 5.24 -30.14 -9.38
N ASP A 207 4.27 -30.86 -9.94
CA ASP A 207 3.11 -31.39 -9.20
C ASP A 207 3.49 -32.68 -8.45
N LYS A 208 3.24 -32.74 -7.13
CA LYS A 208 3.26 -33.98 -6.35
C LYS A 208 2.10 -33.99 -5.36
N THR A 209 1.75 -35.18 -4.89
CA THR A 209 0.75 -35.27 -3.83
C THR A 209 1.21 -34.58 -2.54
N PRO A 210 0.28 -34.04 -1.72
CA PRO A 210 0.62 -33.43 -0.45
C PRO A 210 1.42 -34.37 0.47
N ALA A 211 1.09 -35.67 0.45
CA ALA A 211 1.83 -36.68 1.23
C ALA A 211 3.29 -36.83 0.75
N ALA A 212 3.52 -36.90 -0.57
CA ALA A 212 4.88 -36.97 -1.10
C ALA A 212 5.70 -35.72 -0.77
N TRP A 213 5.05 -34.55 -0.81
CA TRP A 213 5.70 -33.31 -0.39
C TRP A 213 6.00 -33.27 1.11
N GLY A 214 5.05 -33.66 1.95
CA GLY A 214 5.22 -33.69 3.40
C GLY A 214 6.29 -34.68 3.84
N ASP A 215 6.41 -35.82 3.17
CA ASP A 215 7.47 -36.81 3.43
C ASP A 215 8.85 -36.25 3.11
N LEU A 216 8.99 -35.50 2.01
CA LEU A 216 10.23 -34.80 1.67
C LEU A 216 10.60 -33.76 2.75
N ALA A 217 9.66 -32.95 3.22
CA ALA A 217 9.91 -32.00 4.31
C ALA A 217 10.27 -32.70 5.64
N ARG A 218 9.54 -33.77 6.01
CA ARG A 218 9.84 -34.55 7.22
C ARG A 218 11.21 -35.24 7.15
N SER A 219 11.65 -35.64 5.95
CA SER A 219 12.97 -36.25 5.73
C SER A 219 14.15 -35.34 6.04
N GLY A 220 13.93 -34.01 6.07
CA GLY A 220 14.96 -33.04 6.42
C GLY A 220 15.46 -33.17 7.86
N HIS A 221 14.59 -33.61 8.78
CA HIS A 221 14.96 -33.97 10.15
C HIS A 221 14.06 -35.12 10.66
N PRO A 222 14.39 -36.39 10.31
CA PRO A 222 13.49 -37.53 10.55
C PRO A 222 13.24 -37.84 12.03
N SER A 223 14.19 -37.49 12.90
CA SER A 223 14.09 -37.72 14.34
C SER A 223 13.37 -36.59 15.10
N HIS A 224 12.95 -35.52 14.43
CA HIS A 224 12.23 -34.42 15.07
C HIS A 224 10.78 -34.82 15.38
N ALA A 225 10.48 -34.93 16.67
CA ALA A 225 9.14 -35.22 17.17
C ALA A 225 8.39 -33.97 17.71
N GLY A 226 9.04 -32.79 17.68
CA GLY A 226 8.47 -31.53 18.16
C GLY A 226 7.54 -30.86 17.13
N PRO A 227 6.98 -29.69 17.50
CA PRO A 227 6.21 -28.89 16.55
C PRO A 227 7.04 -28.50 15.34
N ARG A 228 6.38 -28.37 14.19
CA ARG A 228 6.98 -27.85 12.97
C ARG A 228 6.66 -26.35 12.85
N PRO A 229 7.49 -25.55 12.17
CA PRO A 229 7.26 -24.11 12.09
C PRO A 229 6.04 -23.79 11.20
N PRO A 230 5.17 -22.84 11.57
CA PRO A 230 4.18 -22.26 10.68
C PRO A 230 4.82 -21.55 9.48
N VAL A 231 4.13 -21.52 8.35
CA VAL A 231 4.69 -20.99 7.10
C VAL A 231 3.73 -20.04 6.39
N SER A 232 4.24 -18.86 6.05
CA SER A 232 3.55 -17.84 5.26
C SER A 232 4.06 -17.84 3.82
N ILE A 233 3.18 -17.96 2.83
CA ILE A 233 3.54 -18.27 1.44
C ILE A 233 3.04 -17.17 0.50
N TRP A 234 3.93 -16.56 -0.28
CA TRP A 234 3.64 -15.33 -1.05
C TRP A 234 4.03 -15.44 -2.51
N TYR A 235 3.10 -15.19 -3.43
CA TYR A 235 3.34 -15.26 -4.88
C TYR A 235 2.63 -14.18 -5.67
N GLY A 236 3.31 -13.64 -6.68
CA GLY A 236 2.69 -12.85 -7.73
C GLY A 236 2.00 -13.74 -8.76
N THR A 237 0.76 -13.44 -9.13
CA THR A 237 0.02 -14.30 -10.09
C THR A 237 0.55 -14.23 -11.52
N SER A 238 1.42 -13.25 -11.81
CA SER A 238 2.09 -13.06 -13.10
C SER A 238 3.59 -13.39 -13.05
N ASP A 239 4.02 -14.21 -12.08
CA ASP A 239 5.40 -14.67 -11.98
C ASP A 239 5.73 -15.73 -13.06
N PHE A 240 6.64 -15.40 -13.97
CA PHE A 240 7.14 -16.29 -15.02
C PHE A 240 8.49 -16.94 -14.70
N THR A 241 9.14 -16.51 -13.62
CA THR A 241 10.43 -17.04 -13.18
C THR A 241 10.22 -18.23 -12.27
N VAL A 242 9.42 -18.06 -11.22
CA VAL A 242 8.97 -19.13 -10.34
C VAL A 242 7.45 -19.17 -10.41
N ARG A 243 6.92 -20.15 -11.15
CA ARG A 243 5.49 -20.20 -11.48
C ARG A 243 4.64 -20.22 -10.19
N PRO A 244 3.48 -19.52 -10.15
CA PRO A 244 2.60 -19.47 -8.99
C PRO A 244 2.18 -20.85 -8.45
N MET A 245 2.18 -21.87 -9.31
CA MET A 245 1.99 -23.26 -8.91
C MET A 245 2.91 -23.70 -7.77
N ASN A 246 4.16 -23.22 -7.70
CA ASN A 246 5.06 -23.50 -6.57
C ASN A 246 4.51 -23.01 -5.22
N GLY A 247 3.67 -21.99 -5.21
CA GLY A 247 2.95 -21.53 -4.01
C GLY A 247 1.88 -22.52 -3.58
N THR A 248 1.13 -23.07 -4.54
CA THR A 248 0.20 -24.17 -4.29
C THR A 248 0.95 -25.38 -3.73
N GLU A 249 1.99 -25.86 -4.41
CA GLU A 249 2.79 -27.02 -3.97
C GLU A 249 3.40 -26.80 -2.57
N ALA A 250 3.84 -25.58 -2.26
CA ALA A 250 4.35 -25.25 -0.93
C ALA A 250 3.23 -25.32 0.13
N MET A 251 2.03 -24.81 -0.17
CA MET A 251 0.86 -24.96 0.71
C MET A 251 0.55 -26.44 0.93
N GLU A 252 0.57 -27.27 -0.11
CA GLU A 252 0.35 -28.72 0.02
C GLU A 252 1.40 -29.39 0.91
N GLN A 253 2.68 -29.03 0.73
CA GLN A 253 3.76 -29.53 1.57
C GLN A 253 3.51 -29.20 3.04
N TRP A 254 3.27 -27.93 3.34
CA TRP A 254 3.22 -27.46 4.72
C TRP A 254 1.92 -27.83 5.44
N THR A 255 0.78 -27.85 4.75
CA THR A 255 -0.47 -28.39 5.31
C THR A 255 -0.33 -29.88 5.66
N ASN A 256 0.31 -30.68 4.79
CA ASN A 256 0.59 -32.08 5.08
C ASN A 256 1.62 -32.27 6.21
N VAL A 257 2.64 -31.42 6.30
CA VAL A 257 3.62 -31.44 7.41
C VAL A 257 2.91 -31.25 8.76
N HIS A 258 1.93 -30.36 8.79
CA HIS A 258 1.14 -30.03 9.98
C HIS A 258 -0.03 -30.98 10.24
N GLY A 259 -0.35 -31.86 9.28
CA GLY A 259 -1.48 -32.79 9.40
C GLY A 259 -2.85 -32.10 9.35
N ILE A 260 -2.93 -30.93 8.71
CA ILE A 260 -4.16 -30.18 8.46
C ILE A 260 -4.60 -30.35 7.00
N ASP A 261 -5.87 -30.09 6.71
CA ASP A 261 -6.38 -30.20 5.34
C ASP A 261 -6.06 -28.95 4.49
N GLN A 262 -6.34 -29.05 3.19
CA GLN A 262 -6.02 -28.01 2.19
C GLN A 262 -7.21 -27.08 1.93
N THR A 263 -8.24 -27.11 2.77
CA THR A 263 -9.37 -26.20 2.74
C THR A 263 -9.05 -25.04 3.66
N PRO A 264 -9.09 -23.79 3.16
CA PRO A 264 -8.80 -22.66 4.02
C PRO A 264 -9.96 -22.41 5.00
N ASP A 265 -9.64 -22.27 6.29
CA ASP A 265 -10.58 -21.87 7.34
C ASP A 265 -10.97 -20.40 7.22
N THR A 266 -10.10 -19.59 6.62
CA THR A 266 -10.37 -18.18 6.33
C THR A 266 -9.96 -17.89 4.89
N THR A 267 -10.86 -17.28 4.14
CA THR A 267 -10.58 -16.69 2.82
C THR A 267 -11.04 -15.25 2.85
N GLU A 268 -10.12 -14.33 2.62
CA GLU A 268 -10.37 -12.89 2.69
C GLU A 268 -9.59 -12.13 1.62
N THR A 269 -9.79 -10.82 1.58
CA THR A 269 -9.04 -9.90 0.71
C THR A 269 -8.39 -8.85 1.58
N VAL A 270 -7.06 -8.77 1.55
CA VAL A 270 -6.27 -7.80 2.33
C VAL A 270 -5.44 -6.96 1.37
N GLY A 271 -5.57 -5.64 1.45
CA GLY A 271 -4.92 -4.72 0.50
C GLY A 271 -5.31 -4.97 -0.96
N GLY A 272 -6.49 -5.54 -1.22
CA GLY A 272 -6.95 -5.92 -2.56
C GLY A 272 -6.45 -7.28 -3.05
N PHE A 273 -5.70 -8.03 -2.24
CA PHE A 273 -5.14 -9.33 -2.61
C PHE A 273 -5.79 -10.49 -1.86
N PRO A 274 -6.09 -11.62 -2.54
CA PRO A 274 -6.54 -12.84 -1.87
C PRO A 274 -5.55 -13.32 -0.82
N HIS A 275 -6.08 -13.54 0.38
CA HIS A 275 -5.38 -14.10 1.52
C HIS A 275 -6.17 -15.29 2.06
N LYS A 276 -5.50 -16.41 2.31
CA LYS A 276 -6.11 -17.63 2.85
C LYS A 276 -5.31 -18.12 4.05
N VAL A 277 -6.00 -18.62 5.07
CA VAL A 277 -5.40 -19.13 6.30
C VAL A 277 -5.90 -20.55 6.57
N TYR A 278 -4.98 -21.43 6.95
CA TYR A 278 -5.19 -22.84 7.28
C TYR A 278 -4.79 -23.08 8.73
N ARG A 279 -5.72 -23.59 9.52
CA ARG A 279 -5.61 -23.69 10.98
C ARG A 279 -5.64 -25.14 11.43
N ASP A 280 -5.09 -25.39 12.62
CA ASP A 280 -5.32 -26.66 13.31
C ASP A 280 -6.65 -26.68 14.07
N GLY A 281 -6.98 -27.83 14.68
CA GLY A 281 -8.18 -27.97 15.50
C GLY A 281 -8.22 -27.09 16.76
N ALA A 282 -7.12 -26.41 17.10
CA ALA A 282 -7.05 -25.41 18.18
C ALA A 282 -7.17 -23.96 17.64
N GLY A 283 -7.42 -23.78 16.34
CA GLY A 283 -7.57 -22.49 15.70
C GLY A 283 -6.25 -21.77 15.39
N ARG A 284 -5.10 -22.42 15.59
CA ARG A 284 -3.80 -21.80 15.33
C ARG A 284 -3.52 -21.79 13.84
N ALA A 285 -3.21 -20.63 13.28
CA ALA A 285 -2.77 -20.51 11.89
C ALA A 285 -1.41 -21.19 11.71
N LEU A 286 -1.35 -22.24 10.89
CA LEU A 286 -0.13 -22.98 10.61
C LEU A 286 0.39 -22.75 9.19
N VAL A 287 -0.51 -22.45 8.25
CA VAL A 287 -0.16 -22.04 6.89
C VAL A 287 -1.02 -20.84 6.50
N GLU A 288 -0.43 -19.88 5.81
CA GLU A 288 -1.18 -18.84 5.09
C GLU A 288 -0.64 -18.67 3.67
N THR A 289 -1.52 -18.27 2.74
CA THR A 289 -1.15 -17.99 1.35
C THR A 289 -1.63 -16.61 0.91
N TRP A 290 -0.77 -15.90 0.20
CA TRP A 290 -0.99 -14.58 -0.37
C TRP A 290 -0.81 -14.63 -1.89
N GLU A 291 -1.87 -14.30 -2.63
CA GLU A 291 -1.88 -14.24 -4.09
C GLU A 291 -1.90 -12.78 -4.57
N LEU A 292 -0.73 -12.27 -4.95
CA LEU A 292 -0.52 -10.88 -5.33
C LEU A 292 -0.88 -10.69 -6.81
N THR A 293 -2.17 -10.43 -7.06
CA THR A 293 -2.77 -10.33 -8.39
C THR A 293 -2.01 -9.34 -9.28
N GLY A 294 -1.54 -9.81 -10.44
CA GLY A 294 -0.83 -8.99 -11.43
C GLY A 294 0.65 -8.75 -11.13
N MET A 295 1.14 -9.11 -9.94
CA MET A 295 2.55 -8.97 -9.60
C MET A 295 3.39 -10.05 -10.30
N GLY A 296 4.57 -9.68 -10.79
CA GLY A 296 5.58 -10.59 -11.34
C GLY A 296 6.50 -11.19 -10.26
N HIS A 297 7.72 -11.57 -10.66
CA HIS A 297 8.73 -12.13 -9.75
C HIS A 297 9.35 -11.04 -8.85
N ALA A 298 8.69 -10.73 -7.73
CA ALA A 298 9.11 -9.67 -6.82
C ALA A 298 8.59 -9.90 -5.39
N VAL A 299 9.07 -9.07 -4.46
CA VAL A 299 8.50 -8.89 -3.12
C VAL A 299 7.53 -7.71 -3.13
N ALA A 300 6.36 -7.89 -2.51
CA ALA A 300 5.35 -6.83 -2.40
C ALA A 300 5.77 -5.75 -1.41
N PHE A 301 5.56 -4.51 -1.81
CA PHE A 301 5.94 -3.32 -1.09
C PHE A 301 4.88 -2.22 -1.22
N ASP A 302 4.95 -1.23 -0.35
CA ASP A 302 4.15 0.00 -0.38
C ASP A 302 4.99 1.15 0.17
N ALA A 303 5.26 2.16 -0.67
CA ALA A 303 6.04 3.33 -0.28
C ALA A 303 5.29 4.29 0.66
N GLN A 304 3.96 4.19 0.71
CA GLN A 304 3.08 5.02 1.51
C GLN A 304 2.72 4.37 2.85
N PHE A 305 2.98 3.07 3.00
CA PHE A 305 2.73 2.34 4.24
C PHE A 305 3.77 2.71 5.31
N ASN A 306 3.28 3.24 6.43
CA ASN A 306 4.05 3.38 7.66
C ASN A 306 3.70 2.25 8.62
N PHE A 307 4.70 1.66 9.28
CA PHE A 307 4.45 0.67 10.31
C PHE A 307 3.54 1.25 11.41
N PRO A 308 2.49 0.53 11.85
CA PRO A 308 1.60 1.00 12.90
C PRO A 308 2.34 1.51 14.14
N GLY A 309 1.92 2.68 14.63
CA GLY A 309 2.58 3.34 15.77
C GLY A 309 3.92 3.99 15.45
N SER A 310 4.31 4.08 14.18
CA SER A 310 5.56 4.69 13.72
C SER A 310 5.37 5.56 12.47
N THR A 311 6.32 6.46 12.22
CA THR A 311 6.47 7.21 10.95
C THR A 311 7.46 6.53 10.00
N THR A 312 7.96 5.34 10.36
CA THR A 312 8.90 4.57 9.53
C THR A 312 8.13 3.89 8.39
N ALA A 313 8.49 4.22 7.15
CA ALA A 313 7.95 3.58 5.97
C ALA A 313 8.40 2.11 5.86
N CYS A 314 7.61 1.29 5.14
CA CYS A 314 7.84 -0.14 4.97
C CYS A 314 9.24 -0.48 4.41
N GLY A 315 9.88 0.42 3.65
CA GLY A 315 11.08 0.12 2.86
C GLY A 315 11.26 1.15 1.72
N SER A 316 12.00 0.77 0.67
CA SER A 316 12.22 1.63 -0.49
C SER A 316 12.26 0.84 -1.79
N VAL A 317 12.00 1.50 -2.92
CA VAL A 317 12.03 0.87 -4.24
C VAL A 317 13.43 0.32 -4.52
N GLY A 318 13.49 -0.94 -4.95
CA GLY A 318 14.72 -1.67 -5.26
C GLY A 318 14.49 -2.75 -6.31
N ALA A 319 15.58 -3.37 -6.77
CA ALA A 319 15.47 -4.49 -7.71
C ALA A 319 14.67 -5.64 -7.08
N TYR A 320 13.63 -6.09 -7.79
CA TYR A 320 12.68 -7.12 -7.34
C TYR A 320 11.82 -6.73 -6.13
N VAL A 321 11.64 -5.43 -5.89
CA VAL A 321 10.69 -4.87 -4.93
C VAL A 321 9.66 -4.08 -5.72
N THR A 322 8.39 -4.53 -5.71
CA THR A 322 7.32 -3.90 -6.50
C THR A 322 6.32 -3.24 -5.57
N ASP A 323 6.06 -1.96 -5.82
CA ASP A 323 4.97 -1.26 -5.15
C ASP A 323 3.63 -1.79 -5.66
N VAL A 324 2.91 -2.47 -4.78
CA VAL A 324 1.59 -3.03 -5.03
C VAL A 324 0.58 -2.55 -3.98
N ASN A 325 0.90 -1.48 -3.24
CA ASN A 325 0.12 -0.99 -2.10
C ASN A 325 -0.11 -2.04 -0.99
N LEU A 326 0.89 -2.91 -0.77
CA LEU A 326 0.89 -3.88 0.33
C LEU A 326 2.30 -4.06 0.90
N CYS A 327 2.48 -3.82 2.20
CA CYS A 327 3.74 -4.07 2.90
C CYS A 327 3.88 -5.54 3.33
N SER A 328 4.47 -6.39 2.48
CA SER A 328 4.66 -7.83 2.80
C SER A 328 5.42 -8.07 4.11
N VAL A 329 6.43 -7.25 4.41
CA VAL A 329 7.20 -7.33 5.66
C VAL A 329 6.33 -7.14 6.89
N TYR A 330 5.37 -6.20 6.85
CA TYR A 330 4.45 -5.98 7.97
C TYR A 330 3.60 -7.22 8.23
N HIS A 331 3.01 -7.80 7.18
CA HIS A 331 2.15 -8.97 7.31
C HIS A 331 2.94 -10.22 7.73
N GLN A 332 4.15 -10.42 7.20
CA GLN A 332 5.03 -11.51 7.64
C GLN A 332 5.49 -11.31 9.09
N ALA A 333 5.84 -10.09 9.50
CA ALA A 333 6.17 -9.78 10.88
C ALA A 333 4.97 -10.00 11.82
N LYS A 334 3.74 -9.71 11.37
CA LYS A 334 2.52 -10.02 12.10
C LYS A 334 2.33 -11.54 12.23
N PHE A 335 2.49 -12.30 11.16
CA PHE A 335 2.44 -13.77 11.18
C PHE A 335 3.48 -14.39 12.12
N PHE A 336 4.66 -13.78 12.23
CA PHE A 336 5.71 -14.17 13.18
C PHE A 336 5.46 -13.70 14.63
N GLY A 337 4.41 -12.92 14.90
CA GLY A 337 4.13 -12.38 16.22
C GLY A 337 5.11 -11.28 16.66
N LEU A 338 5.74 -10.56 15.73
CA LEU A 338 6.74 -9.53 16.02
C LEU A 338 6.12 -8.16 16.32
N THR A 339 4.90 -7.88 15.87
CA THR A 339 4.32 -6.52 15.88
C THR A 339 3.76 -6.07 17.23
N GLY A 340 4.06 -6.75 18.34
CA GLY A 340 3.64 -6.36 19.69
C GLY A 340 2.16 -6.66 20.04
N GLY A 341 1.32 -6.96 19.05
CA GLY A 341 0.00 -7.59 19.23
C GLY A 341 0.11 -9.10 19.22
N GLY A 342 0.94 -9.64 20.12
CA GLY A 342 1.52 -10.98 20.07
C GLY A 342 0.61 -12.09 19.54
N SER A 343 1.11 -12.79 18.52
CA SER A 343 0.92 -14.22 18.41
C SER A 343 2.27 -14.86 18.04
N GLU A 344 2.99 -15.36 19.03
CA GLU A 344 3.51 -16.73 18.89
C GLU A 344 2.31 -17.65 18.52
N PRO A 345 2.49 -18.78 17.82
CA PRO A 345 1.40 -19.63 17.32
C PRO A 345 0.58 -20.26 18.46
N GLY A 346 -0.33 -19.44 18.96
CA GLY A 346 -1.15 -19.51 20.15
C GLY A 346 -1.74 -18.11 20.32
N GLY A 347 -2.39 -17.61 19.25
CA GLY A 347 -2.92 -16.25 19.19
C GLY A 347 -3.86 -15.95 20.35
N ASP A 348 -4.03 -14.67 20.64
CA ASP A 348 -5.10 -14.25 21.54
C ASP A 348 -6.41 -14.91 21.09
N THR A 349 -7.06 -15.60 22.03
CA THR A 349 -8.37 -16.25 21.84
C THR A 349 -9.42 -15.61 22.73
N THR A 350 -9.05 -14.58 23.50
CA THR A 350 -9.93 -13.91 24.43
C THR A 350 -10.63 -12.79 23.66
N PRO A 351 -11.97 -12.82 23.54
CA PRO A 351 -12.67 -11.70 22.96
C PRO A 351 -12.52 -10.45 23.82
N PRO A 352 -12.51 -9.26 23.20
CA PRO A 352 -12.57 -8.00 23.94
C PRO A 352 -13.82 -7.95 24.83
N THR A 353 -13.81 -7.11 25.86
CA THR A 353 -15.04 -6.66 26.52
C THR A 353 -15.55 -5.42 25.81
N VAL A 354 -16.87 -5.28 25.68
CA VAL A 354 -17.50 -4.14 25.00
C VAL A 354 -18.81 -3.79 25.69
N ASN A 355 -19.11 -2.49 25.81
CA ASN A 355 -20.38 -1.98 26.28
C ASN A 355 -20.67 -0.57 25.73
N VAL A 356 -21.91 -0.33 25.29
CA VAL A 356 -22.40 1.02 24.98
C VAL A 356 -22.64 1.78 26.29
N THR A 357 -21.96 2.92 26.46
CA THR A 357 -22.00 3.73 27.69
C THR A 357 -22.90 4.96 27.58
N SER A 358 -23.13 5.45 26.37
CA SER A 358 -24.08 6.52 26.05
C SER A 358 -24.55 6.35 24.60
N PRO A 359 -25.83 6.59 24.28
CA PRO A 359 -26.93 6.96 25.17
C PRO A 359 -27.24 5.87 26.21
N ALA A 360 -27.78 6.27 27.37
CA ALA A 360 -28.25 5.31 28.36
C ALA A 360 -29.49 4.56 27.84
N SER A 361 -29.63 3.29 28.23
CA SER A 361 -30.82 2.50 27.90
C SER A 361 -32.10 3.20 28.39
N GLY A 362 -33.09 3.35 27.51
CA GLY A 362 -34.31 4.12 27.69
C GLY A 362 -34.26 5.57 27.18
N ALA A 363 -33.13 6.06 26.67
CA ALA A 363 -33.01 7.41 26.15
C ALA A 363 -33.85 7.66 24.88
N THR A 364 -34.35 8.88 24.71
CA THR A 364 -34.91 9.37 23.44
C THR A 364 -33.83 10.12 22.66
N VAL A 365 -33.65 9.78 21.39
CA VAL A 365 -32.59 10.30 20.52
C VAL A 365 -33.14 10.78 19.18
N SER A 366 -32.44 11.72 18.54
CA SER A 366 -32.89 12.36 17.29
C SER A 366 -31.72 12.96 16.52
N GLY A 367 -31.76 12.97 15.19
CA GLY A 367 -30.68 13.50 14.34
C GLY A 367 -29.37 12.72 14.48
N THR A 368 -28.25 13.42 14.49
CA THR A 368 -26.92 12.82 14.74
C THR A 368 -26.72 12.59 16.23
N VAL A 369 -26.54 11.32 16.59
CA VAL A 369 -26.33 10.82 17.94
C VAL A 369 -24.89 10.38 18.08
N THR A 370 -24.16 10.92 19.05
CA THR A 370 -22.84 10.38 19.43
C THR A 370 -23.03 9.21 20.38
N VAL A 371 -22.58 8.03 19.98
CA VAL A 371 -22.60 6.81 20.79
C VAL A 371 -21.19 6.56 21.33
N THR A 372 -21.05 6.54 22.65
CA THR A 372 -19.77 6.28 23.31
C THR A 372 -19.69 4.82 23.72
N VAL A 373 -18.60 4.16 23.36
CA VAL A 373 -18.40 2.73 23.63
C VAL A 373 -17.18 2.54 24.53
N SER A 374 -17.35 1.78 25.61
CA SER A 374 -16.24 1.26 26.39
C SER A 374 -15.87 -0.11 25.84
N ALA A 375 -14.67 -0.25 25.29
CA ALA A 375 -14.12 -1.53 24.88
C ALA A 375 -12.72 -1.71 25.45
N THR A 376 -12.45 -2.86 26.05
CA THR A 376 -11.12 -3.19 26.60
C THR A 376 -10.75 -4.62 26.30
N ASP A 377 -9.47 -4.84 26.05
CA ASP A 377 -8.91 -6.15 25.79
C ASP A 377 -7.48 -6.21 26.35
N ALA A 378 -7.01 -7.42 26.69
CA ALA A 378 -5.68 -7.61 27.27
C ALA A 378 -4.53 -7.33 26.27
N VAL A 379 -4.78 -7.55 24.98
CA VAL A 379 -3.84 -7.33 23.86
C VAL A 379 -4.22 -6.08 23.06
N GLY A 380 -5.44 -5.59 23.24
CA GLY A 380 -5.90 -4.28 22.76
C GLY A 380 -7.00 -4.42 21.71
N VAL A 381 -7.89 -3.45 21.68
CA VAL A 381 -9.03 -3.41 20.76
C VAL A 381 -8.58 -2.76 19.45
N ALA A 382 -8.65 -3.52 18.35
CA ALA A 382 -8.28 -3.07 17.01
C ALA A 382 -9.37 -2.19 16.38
N ARG A 383 -10.64 -2.49 16.60
CA ARG A 383 -11.76 -1.64 16.17
C ARG A 383 -13.04 -1.91 16.96
N VAL A 384 -13.93 -0.94 16.96
CA VAL A 384 -15.30 -1.03 17.47
C VAL A 384 -16.27 -0.68 16.35
N GLU A 385 -17.28 -1.50 16.16
CA GLU A 385 -18.41 -1.25 15.26
C GLU A 385 -19.65 -0.90 16.08
N LEU A 386 -20.35 0.16 15.71
CA LEU A 386 -21.67 0.48 16.24
C LEU A 386 -22.73 -0.30 15.46
N LEU A 387 -23.62 -0.97 16.18
CA LEU A 387 -24.74 -1.73 15.65
C LEU A 387 -26.06 -1.01 15.97
N VAL A 388 -26.97 -0.92 15.00
CA VAL A 388 -28.35 -0.48 15.17
C VAL A 388 -29.26 -1.60 14.68
N ASP A 389 -30.08 -2.15 15.57
CA ASP A 389 -30.91 -3.34 15.35
C ASP A 389 -30.09 -4.52 14.77
N GLY A 390 -28.86 -4.69 15.27
CA GLY A 390 -27.92 -5.72 14.83
C GLY A 390 -27.18 -5.40 13.52
N THR A 391 -27.45 -4.27 12.87
CA THR A 391 -26.79 -3.86 11.62
C THR A 391 -25.65 -2.89 11.90
N PRO A 392 -24.42 -3.14 11.43
CA PRO A 392 -23.31 -2.19 11.57
C PRO A 392 -23.57 -0.88 10.83
N VAL A 393 -23.42 0.26 11.51
CA VAL A 393 -23.66 1.61 10.94
C VAL A 393 -22.46 2.55 11.01
N ALA A 394 -21.49 2.28 11.89
CA ALA A 394 -20.26 3.06 12.02
C ALA A 394 -19.12 2.20 12.57
N THR A 395 -17.88 2.66 12.39
CA THR A 395 -16.67 2.00 12.93
C THR A 395 -15.70 3.05 13.44
N ASP A 396 -15.04 2.75 14.56
CA ASP A 396 -13.98 3.55 15.15
C ASP A 396 -12.80 2.64 15.53
N THR A 397 -11.59 3.12 15.32
CA THR A 397 -10.34 2.39 15.56
C THR A 397 -9.48 3.03 16.65
N VAL A 398 -9.91 4.17 17.23
CA VAL A 398 -9.12 4.94 18.19
C VAL A 398 -9.93 5.17 19.47
N ALA A 399 -9.38 4.81 20.62
CA ALA A 399 -10.00 5.13 21.91
C ALA A 399 -9.73 6.60 22.32
N PRO A 400 -10.67 7.30 22.99
CA PRO A 400 -12.01 6.83 23.38
C PRO A 400 -12.93 6.65 22.16
N TYR A 401 -13.68 5.54 22.13
CA TYR A 401 -14.51 5.20 20.97
C TYR A 401 -15.80 6.03 20.95
N GLU A 402 -15.89 6.93 19.96
CA GLU A 402 -16.99 7.88 19.79
C GLU A 402 -17.54 7.76 18.38
N LEU A 403 -18.64 7.02 18.24
CA LEU A 403 -19.25 6.73 16.95
C LEU A 403 -20.45 7.64 16.71
N ALA A 404 -20.43 8.39 15.60
CA ALA A 404 -21.58 9.17 15.18
C ALA A 404 -22.57 8.30 14.40
N TRP A 405 -23.82 8.27 14.83
CA TRP A 405 -24.93 7.63 14.13
C TRP A 405 -26.00 8.64 13.77
N ASP A 406 -26.47 8.60 12.53
CA ASP A 406 -27.63 9.38 12.10
C ASP A 406 -28.92 8.59 12.30
N SER A 407 -29.67 8.93 13.34
CA SER A 407 -30.94 8.26 13.67
C SER A 407 -32.05 8.47 12.63
N ARG A 408 -31.88 9.38 11.67
CA ARG A 408 -32.82 9.53 10.53
C ARG A 408 -32.73 8.37 9.54
N THR A 409 -31.73 7.51 9.67
CA THR A 409 -31.54 6.32 8.82
C THR A 409 -32.46 5.16 9.20
N VAL A 410 -33.16 5.25 10.35
CA VAL A 410 -34.15 4.27 10.81
C VAL A 410 -35.51 4.94 11.03
N ALA A 411 -36.56 4.13 11.16
CA ALA A 411 -37.90 4.65 11.45
C ALA A 411 -37.98 5.29 12.86
N ASN A 412 -38.98 6.12 13.12
CA ASN A 412 -39.26 6.54 14.50
C ASN A 412 -39.83 5.35 15.30
N GLY A 413 -39.41 5.18 16.55
CA GLY A 413 -39.82 4.06 17.39
C GLY A 413 -38.70 3.52 18.28
N ALA A 414 -38.91 2.33 18.84
CA ALA A 414 -37.90 1.66 19.66
C ALA A 414 -36.84 0.98 18.78
N HIS A 415 -35.57 1.21 19.13
CA HIS A 415 -34.40 0.62 18.47
C HIS A 415 -33.42 0.07 19.51
N THR A 416 -32.56 -0.86 19.08
CA THR A 416 -31.49 -1.40 19.91
C THR A 416 -30.15 -0.92 19.38
N LEU A 417 -29.40 -0.20 20.22
CA LEU A 417 -27.99 0.08 20.01
C LEU A 417 -27.15 -1.06 20.58
N GLY A 418 -26.15 -1.45 19.83
CA GLY A 418 -25.14 -2.41 20.25
C GLY A 418 -23.75 -1.97 19.80
N ALA A 419 -22.73 -2.62 20.32
CA ALA A 419 -21.36 -2.40 19.88
C ALA A 419 -20.64 -3.74 19.75
N ARG A 420 -19.87 -3.89 18.66
CA ARG A 420 -19.03 -5.07 18.43
C ARG A 420 -17.57 -4.65 18.40
N ALA A 421 -16.81 -5.09 19.40
CA ALA A 421 -15.37 -4.84 19.45
C ALA A 421 -14.61 -6.01 18.86
N TYR A 422 -13.49 -5.71 18.21
CA TYR A 422 -12.54 -6.68 17.68
C TYR A 422 -11.16 -6.39 18.24
N ASP A 423 -10.40 -7.43 18.58
CA ASP A 423 -8.97 -7.31 18.85
C ASP A 423 -8.13 -7.48 17.57
N ALA A 424 -6.81 -7.40 17.71
CA ALA A 424 -5.87 -7.56 16.58
C ALA A 424 -5.73 -9.01 16.07
N ALA A 425 -6.17 -9.99 16.87
CA ALA A 425 -6.19 -11.42 16.57
C ALA A 425 -7.48 -11.88 15.88
N GLY A 426 -8.51 -11.03 15.83
CA GLY A 426 -9.79 -11.27 15.20
C GLY A 426 -10.86 -11.81 16.14
N ASN A 427 -10.61 -11.92 17.46
CA ASN A 427 -11.70 -12.25 18.38
C ASN A 427 -12.66 -11.06 18.47
N ALA A 428 -13.93 -11.37 18.68
CA ALA A 428 -14.97 -10.36 18.74
C ALA A 428 -15.93 -10.63 19.88
N ALA A 429 -16.34 -9.56 20.56
CA ALA A 429 -17.48 -9.58 21.47
C ALA A 429 -18.49 -8.55 21.00
N THR A 430 -19.76 -8.83 21.31
CA THR A 430 -20.87 -7.95 20.97
C THR A 430 -21.69 -7.65 22.22
N ASP A 431 -21.93 -6.37 22.45
CA ASP A 431 -22.96 -5.85 23.35
C ASP A 431 -24.18 -5.44 22.51
N ASN A 432 -25.40 -5.79 22.94
CA ASN A 432 -26.64 -5.55 22.20
C ASN A 432 -27.83 -5.26 23.15
N ASP A 433 -27.58 -4.62 24.29
CA ASP A 433 -28.58 -4.47 25.36
C ASP A 433 -29.14 -3.04 25.54
N THR A 434 -28.64 -2.07 24.77
CA THR A 434 -28.99 -0.66 24.94
C THR A 434 -30.21 -0.29 24.09
N SER A 435 -31.39 -0.22 24.70
CA SER A 435 -32.61 0.20 24.01
C SER A 435 -32.76 1.72 23.99
N VAL A 436 -33.14 2.31 22.87
CA VAL A 436 -33.43 3.75 22.73
C VAL A 436 -34.73 3.98 21.97
N THR A 437 -35.33 5.16 22.12
CA THR A 437 -36.46 5.60 21.30
C THR A 437 -35.99 6.67 20.31
N VAL A 438 -36.10 6.41 19.02
CA VAL A 438 -35.84 7.38 17.96
C VAL A 438 -37.08 8.24 17.72
N ASP A 439 -36.92 9.56 17.83
CA ASP A 439 -37.94 10.54 17.49
C ASP A 439 -37.34 11.69 16.65
N ASN A 440 -37.42 11.57 15.33
CA ASN A 440 -36.95 12.61 14.40
C ASN A 440 -38.01 13.67 14.08
N ALA A 441 -39.09 13.80 14.85
CA ALA A 441 -40.09 14.83 14.61
C ALA A 441 -39.45 16.24 14.69
N GLY A 442 -39.41 16.96 13.57
CA GLY A 442 -38.83 18.30 13.49
C GLY A 442 -37.32 18.37 13.26
N VAL A 443 -36.64 17.23 13.09
CA VAL A 443 -35.22 17.21 12.68
C VAL A 443 -35.14 17.31 11.14
N PRO A 444 -34.37 18.24 10.57
CA PRO A 444 -34.18 18.32 9.12
C PRO A 444 -33.58 17.03 8.55
N PRO A 445 -33.85 16.65 7.28
CA PRO A 445 -33.20 15.52 6.62
C PRO A 445 -31.67 15.63 6.62
N ALA A 446 -30.98 14.49 6.55
CA ALA A 446 -29.53 14.45 6.43
C ALA A 446 -29.06 15.05 5.09
N PRO A 447 -27.98 15.86 5.07
CA PRO A 447 -27.39 16.30 3.82
C PRO A 447 -26.82 15.12 3.02
N VAL A 448 -27.15 15.01 1.75
CA VAL A 448 -26.67 14.01 0.79
C VAL A 448 -25.62 14.63 -0.11
N THR A 449 -24.48 13.97 -0.29
CA THR A 449 -23.40 14.42 -1.19
C THR A 449 -23.41 13.60 -2.49
N VAL A 450 -23.38 14.28 -3.62
CA VAL A 450 -23.30 13.68 -4.96
C VAL A 450 -22.21 14.37 -5.76
N SER A 451 -21.46 13.61 -6.55
CA SER A 451 -20.42 14.12 -7.44
C SER A 451 -20.77 13.87 -8.90
N PHE A 452 -20.61 14.91 -9.71
CA PHE A 452 -20.88 14.92 -11.14
C PHE A 452 -19.56 15.12 -11.88
N THR A 453 -19.21 14.18 -12.77
CA THR A 453 -18.08 14.35 -13.70
C THR A 453 -18.50 15.23 -14.87
N SER A 454 -17.58 16.05 -15.38
CA SER A 454 -17.90 16.89 -16.54
C SER A 454 -18.11 16.07 -17.81
N ILE A 455 -18.83 16.64 -18.77
CA ILE A 455 -19.25 15.96 -20.00
C ILE A 455 -18.34 16.40 -21.13
N ALA A 456 -17.34 15.57 -21.44
CA ALA A 456 -16.28 15.87 -22.43
C ALA A 456 -16.79 16.37 -23.80
N ALA A 457 -17.96 15.88 -24.25
CA ALA A 457 -18.55 16.27 -25.54
C ALA A 457 -19.19 17.67 -25.53
N GLU A 458 -19.44 18.23 -24.35
CA GLU A 458 -20.02 19.55 -24.12
C GLU A 458 -18.97 20.57 -23.65
N ASP A 459 -17.90 20.08 -23.02
CA ASP A 459 -16.77 20.84 -22.52
C ASP A 459 -15.92 21.45 -23.64
N GLY A 460 -15.27 22.57 -23.33
CA GLY A 460 -14.41 23.25 -24.29
C GLY A 460 -13.82 24.53 -23.73
N TYR A 461 -12.99 25.20 -24.53
CA TYR A 461 -12.52 26.53 -24.19
C TYR A 461 -12.64 27.46 -25.37
N LEU A 462 -12.94 28.73 -25.08
CA LEU A 462 -12.96 29.80 -26.06
C LEU A 462 -11.75 30.68 -25.89
N LYS A 463 -11.31 31.28 -27.00
CA LYS A 463 -10.29 32.32 -27.01
C LYS A 463 -10.78 33.57 -27.72
N ALA A 464 -10.52 34.74 -27.14
CA ALA A 464 -10.95 36.03 -27.70
C ALA A 464 -9.92 37.14 -27.47
N ASN A 465 -10.15 38.31 -28.08
CA ASN A 465 -9.44 39.54 -27.72
C ASN A 465 -9.81 39.98 -26.29
N ALA A 466 -9.04 40.92 -25.72
CA ALA A 466 -9.31 41.54 -24.41
C ALA A 466 -10.74 42.12 -24.33
N ASP A 467 -11.15 42.84 -25.37
CA ASP A 467 -12.52 43.38 -25.49
C ASP A 467 -13.60 42.31 -25.73
N GLY A 468 -13.22 41.03 -25.79
CA GLY A 468 -14.08 39.90 -26.08
C GLY A 468 -14.42 39.70 -27.56
N SER A 469 -13.93 40.55 -28.45
CA SER A 469 -14.19 40.41 -29.89
C SER A 469 -13.46 39.21 -30.48
N GLY A 470 -14.05 38.64 -31.54
CA GLY A 470 -13.47 37.51 -32.27
C GLY A 470 -13.35 36.23 -31.43
N ALA A 471 -14.30 35.99 -30.52
CA ALA A 471 -14.39 34.76 -29.75
C ALA A 471 -14.55 33.55 -30.68
N VAL A 472 -13.65 32.59 -30.55
CA VAL A 472 -13.64 31.35 -31.34
C VAL A 472 -13.28 30.16 -30.45
N LEU A 473 -13.71 28.97 -30.87
CA LEU A 473 -13.40 27.73 -30.17
C LEU A 473 -11.89 27.42 -30.23
N GLY A 474 -11.36 26.98 -29.10
CA GLY A 474 -10.03 26.42 -28.98
C GLY A 474 -9.93 25.04 -29.64
N THR A 475 -8.76 24.68 -30.14
CA THR A 475 -8.55 23.42 -30.89
C THR A 475 -7.71 22.41 -30.13
N LEU A 476 -7.26 22.74 -28.92
CA LEU A 476 -6.45 21.85 -28.09
C LEU A 476 -7.35 20.93 -27.27
N THR A 477 -6.83 19.75 -26.94
CA THR A 477 -7.56 18.71 -26.19
C THR A 477 -7.76 19.04 -24.71
N ASN A 478 -6.89 19.88 -24.12
CA ASN A 478 -7.06 20.34 -22.74
C ASN A 478 -7.72 21.71 -22.70
N LEU A 479 -8.35 22.03 -21.58
CA LEU A 479 -9.09 23.28 -21.40
C LEU A 479 -8.17 24.43 -20.98
N ALA A 480 -8.06 25.44 -21.83
CA ALA A 480 -7.13 26.55 -21.64
C ALA A 480 -7.74 27.70 -20.81
N LEU A 481 -6.91 28.29 -19.95
CA LEU A 481 -7.22 29.43 -19.09
C LEU A 481 -6.08 30.45 -19.14
N GLY A 482 -6.41 31.73 -19.01
CA GLY A 482 -5.43 32.82 -19.03
C GLY A 482 -5.03 33.25 -20.44
N ARG A 483 -3.88 33.92 -20.59
CA ARG A 483 -3.46 34.53 -21.86
C ARG A 483 -2.46 33.66 -22.61
N GLY A 484 -2.85 33.25 -23.82
CA GLY A 484 -2.04 32.41 -24.71
C GLY A 484 -0.90 33.16 -25.40
N THR A 485 -0.03 32.39 -26.08
CA THR A 485 1.07 32.94 -26.91
C THR A 485 0.57 33.71 -28.14
N ASP A 486 -0.65 33.43 -28.59
CA ASP A 486 -1.36 34.17 -29.66
C ASP A 486 -1.93 35.52 -29.18
N GLY A 487 -1.72 35.87 -27.91
CA GLY A 487 -2.18 37.10 -27.30
C GLY A 487 -3.67 37.12 -26.97
N LYS A 488 -4.38 35.99 -27.14
CA LYS A 488 -5.80 35.84 -26.83
C LYS A 488 -6.00 35.37 -25.40
N TYR A 489 -7.16 35.69 -24.84
CA TYR A 489 -7.57 35.28 -23.50
C TYR A 489 -8.48 34.07 -23.58
N ASN A 490 -8.21 33.08 -22.74
CA ASN A 490 -8.91 31.80 -22.75
C ASN A 490 -9.85 31.70 -21.55
N ARG A 491 -11.07 31.21 -21.81
CA ARG A 491 -12.07 30.82 -20.80
C ARG A 491 -12.51 29.40 -21.08
N SER A 492 -12.56 28.58 -20.04
CA SER A 492 -12.97 27.18 -20.16
C SER A 492 -14.40 27.00 -19.68
N PHE A 493 -15.11 26.06 -20.28
CA PHE A 493 -16.49 25.72 -19.99
C PHE A 493 -16.59 24.23 -19.67
N LEU A 494 -17.27 23.92 -18.58
CA LEU A 494 -17.48 22.57 -18.08
C LEU A 494 -18.98 22.34 -17.87
N SER A 495 -19.53 21.29 -18.47
CA SER A 495 -20.95 20.94 -18.39
C SER A 495 -21.16 19.73 -17.49
N PHE A 496 -22.18 19.78 -16.63
CA PHE A 496 -22.53 18.72 -15.70
C PHE A 496 -24.01 18.35 -15.83
N ASP A 497 -24.32 17.05 -15.76
CA ASP A 497 -25.70 16.57 -15.64
C ASP A 497 -26.13 16.56 -14.18
N THR A 498 -26.72 17.66 -13.71
CA THR A 498 -27.19 17.77 -12.33
C THR A 498 -28.63 17.32 -12.14
N SER A 499 -29.25 16.70 -13.17
CA SER A 499 -30.63 16.18 -13.11
C SER A 499 -30.82 14.98 -12.18
N ALA A 500 -29.73 14.38 -11.67
CA ALA A 500 -29.81 13.34 -10.66
C ALA A 500 -30.12 13.88 -9.25
N LEU A 501 -30.18 15.20 -9.06
CA LEU A 501 -30.65 15.80 -7.82
C LEU A 501 -32.18 15.66 -7.71
N PRO A 502 -32.74 15.26 -6.56
CA PRO A 502 -34.19 15.13 -6.39
C PRO A 502 -34.95 16.44 -6.56
N ASP A 503 -36.19 16.36 -7.02
CA ASP A 503 -37.12 17.50 -7.01
C ASP A 503 -37.29 18.03 -5.58
N GLY A 504 -37.14 19.34 -5.40
CA GLY A 504 -37.22 20.00 -4.09
C GLY A 504 -35.92 20.00 -3.28
N ALA A 505 -34.85 19.35 -3.77
CA ALA A 505 -33.55 19.35 -3.13
C ALA A 505 -33.05 20.78 -2.86
N THR A 506 -32.71 21.08 -1.61
CA THR A 506 -32.08 22.34 -1.23
C THR A 506 -30.57 22.16 -1.23
N VAL A 507 -29.87 22.75 -2.21
CA VAL A 507 -28.40 22.70 -2.28
C VAL A 507 -27.80 23.54 -1.16
N THR A 508 -27.03 22.91 -0.28
CA THR A 508 -26.43 23.53 0.91
C THR A 508 -24.93 23.78 0.77
N ARG A 509 -24.25 23.06 -0.13
CA ARG A 509 -22.82 23.25 -0.42
C ARG A 509 -22.49 22.75 -1.82
N ALA A 510 -21.58 23.41 -2.52
CA ALA A 510 -21.03 22.90 -3.77
C ALA A 510 -19.61 23.41 -4.00
N PHE A 511 -18.78 22.60 -4.65
CA PHE A 511 -17.42 23.00 -5.06
C PHE A 511 -16.98 22.21 -6.28
N LEU A 512 -16.06 22.80 -7.07
CA LEU A 512 -15.50 22.19 -8.26
C LEU A 512 -14.08 21.72 -7.97
N THR A 513 -13.75 20.48 -8.36
CA THR A 513 -12.36 19.98 -8.39
C THR A 513 -11.90 19.86 -9.83
N VAL A 514 -10.72 20.41 -10.15
CA VAL A 514 -10.09 20.28 -11.47
C VAL A 514 -8.66 19.77 -11.36
N SER A 515 -8.19 19.05 -12.37
CA SER A 515 -6.81 18.54 -12.41
C SER A 515 -5.93 19.32 -13.39
N TYR A 516 -4.69 19.55 -12.96
CA TYR A 516 -3.66 20.20 -13.74
C TYR A 516 -3.25 19.34 -14.93
N SER A 517 -3.06 19.97 -16.09
CA SER A 517 -2.49 19.33 -17.28
C SER A 517 -1.11 19.87 -17.59
N SER A 518 -1.03 21.18 -17.89
CA SER A 518 0.22 21.89 -18.18
C SER A 518 -0.01 23.39 -18.00
N GLY A 519 1.02 24.21 -18.16
CA GLY A 519 0.91 25.65 -18.01
C GLY A 519 2.24 26.34 -18.24
N SER A 520 2.20 27.65 -18.39
CA SER A 520 3.39 28.49 -18.51
C SER A 520 3.18 29.82 -17.81
N GLY A 521 4.21 30.29 -17.12
CA GLY A 521 4.12 31.46 -16.26
C GLY A 521 3.27 31.23 -15.01
N ASP A 522 2.76 32.32 -14.43
CA ASP A 522 1.95 32.27 -13.22
C ASP A 522 0.75 33.23 -13.32
N PRO A 523 -0.36 32.76 -13.94
CA PRO A 523 -1.55 33.58 -14.18
C PRO A 523 -2.19 34.21 -12.93
N TRP A 524 -1.87 33.70 -11.73
CA TRP A 524 -2.36 34.24 -10.44
C TRP A 524 -1.55 35.43 -9.93
N SER A 525 -0.29 35.57 -10.36
CA SER A 525 0.62 36.62 -9.86
C SER A 525 0.52 37.94 -10.63
N THR A 526 0.13 37.90 -11.90
CA THR A 526 0.15 39.08 -12.78
C THR A 526 -1.16 39.22 -13.55
N PRO A 527 -1.99 40.23 -13.25
CA PRO A 527 -1.81 41.25 -12.21
C PRO A 527 -1.91 40.70 -10.78
N SER A 528 -1.38 41.44 -9.80
CA SER A 528 -1.46 41.04 -8.38
C SER A 528 -2.92 40.91 -7.93
N GLY A 529 -3.23 39.84 -7.20
CA GLY A 529 -4.60 39.52 -6.75
C GLY A 529 -5.46 38.83 -7.82
N ASN A 530 -4.87 38.39 -8.94
CA ASN A 530 -5.61 37.62 -9.93
C ASN A 530 -5.97 36.23 -9.38
N THR A 531 -7.21 35.81 -9.62
CA THR A 531 -7.75 34.55 -9.09
C THR A 531 -8.47 33.81 -10.20
N LEU A 532 -8.31 32.50 -10.27
CA LEU A 532 -9.14 31.66 -11.11
C LEU A 532 -10.51 31.55 -10.46
N VAL A 533 -11.54 32.09 -11.10
CA VAL A 533 -12.91 32.14 -10.58
C VAL A 533 -13.87 31.32 -11.43
N ILE A 534 -14.96 30.90 -10.80
CA ILE A 534 -16.03 30.10 -11.41
C ILE A 534 -17.28 30.95 -11.56
N ASP A 535 -17.82 31.01 -12.77
CA ASP A 535 -19.19 31.46 -13.01
C ASP A 535 -20.11 30.24 -13.20
N VAL A 536 -21.37 30.33 -12.77
CA VAL A 536 -22.38 29.27 -12.84
C VAL A 536 -23.53 29.71 -13.74
N LYS A 537 -23.96 28.79 -14.60
CA LYS A 537 -25.16 28.90 -15.41
C LYS A 537 -26.13 27.76 -15.06
N SER A 538 -27.36 28.12 -14.73
CA SER A 538 -28.48 27.18 -14.63
C SER A 538 -28.94 26.84 -16.04
N GLY A 539 -28.65 25.63 -16.49
CA GLY A 539 -28.71 25.24 -17.90
C GLY A 539 -27.37 25.45 -18.61
N THR A 540 -27.44 26.01 -19.81
CA THR A 540 -26.28 26.23 -20.71
C THR A 540 -26.10 27.71 -20.98
N PHE A 541 -24.87 28.17 -21.21
CA PHE A 541 -24.56 29.58 -21.46
C PHE A 541 -25.26 30.08 -22.73
N ASN A 542 -25.14 29.34 -23.83
CA ASN A 542 -25.95 29.51 -25.03
C ASN A 542 -26.41 28.16 -25.62
N ALA A 543 -25.50 27.20 -25.74
CA ALA A 543 -25.76 25.85 -26.23
C ALA A 543 -25.10 24.79 -25.32
N ALA A 544 -25.48 23.51 -25.50
CA ALA A 544 -24.92 22.40 -24.74
C ALA A 544 -23.40 22.26 -24.97
N SER A 545 -22.98 22.27 -26.23
CA SER A 545 -21.55 22.30 -26.59
C SER A 545 -21.03 23.73 -26.63
N THR A 546 -19.79 23.90 -26.17
CA THR A 546 -19.10 25.20 -26.17
C THR A 546 -19.02 25.81 -27.58
N GLU A 547 -19.47 27.06 -27.72
CA GLU A 547 -19.48 27.82 -28.98
C GLU A 547 -19.16 29.30 -28.78
N GLY A 548 -18.81 30.02 -29.85
CA GLY A 548 -18.28 31.39 -29.76
C GLY A 548 -19.20 32.38 -29.02
N ALA A 549 -20.52 32.18 -29.07
CA ALA A 549 -21.49 33.01 -28.37
C ALA A 549 -21.41 32.90 -26.83
N ASP A 550 -20.92 31.78 -26.29
CA ASP A 550 -20.82 31.57 -24.84
C ASP A 550 -19.84 32.54 -24.16
N TRP A 551 -18.93 33.14 -24.92
CA TRP A 551 -17.99 34.14 -24.39
C TRP A 551 -18.71 35.32 -23.74
N ALA A 552 -19.74 35.82 -24.42
CA ALA A 552 -20.52 36.99 -24.00
C ALA A 552 -21.79 36.63 -23.22
N ALA A 553 -22.15 35.35 -23.18
CA ALA A 553 -23.32 34.88 -22.45
C ALA A 553 -23.21 35.18 -20.95
N ALA A 554 -24.32 35.67 -20.39
CA ALA A 554 -24.41 36.03 -18.99
C ALA A 554 -24.53 34.76 -18.12
N ALA A 555 -23.71 34.70 -17.07
CA ALA A 555 -23.87 33.74 -16.00
C ALA A 555 -25.05 34.13 -15.10
N ASP A 556 -25.69 33.15 -14.48
CA ASP A 556 -26.73 33.42 -13.48
C ASP A 556 -26.10 33.80 -12.14
N ALA A 557 -24.92 33.26 -11.83
CA ALA A 557 -24.07 33.69 -10.73
C ALA A 557 -22.60 33.77 -11.18
N SER A 558 -21.91 34.86 -10.87
CA SER A 558 -20.53 35.09 -11.31
C SER A 558 -19.55 35.10 -10.15
N ALA A 559 -18.33 34.61 -10.40
CA ALA A 559 -17.25 34.51 -9.42
C ALA A 559 -17.71 33.88 -8.08
N VAL A 560 -18.45 32.76 -8.17
CA VAL A 560 -19.08 32.12 -7.02
C VAL A 560 -18.07 31.46 -6.09
N ALA A 561 -16.91 31.08 -6.62
CA ALA A 561 -15.80 30.50 -5.88
C ALA A 561 -14.48 30.76 -6.61
N GLY A 562 -13.39 30.76 -5.84
CA GLY A 562 -12.01 30.83 -6.34
C GLY A 562 -11.33 29.46 -6.28
N ILE A 563 -10.42 29.22 -7.22
CA ILE A 563 -9.47 28.10 -7.20
C ILE A 563 -8.08 28.68 -6.93
N GLU A 564 -7.49 28.28 -5.81
CA GLU A 564 -6.14 28.68 -5.43
C GLU A 564 -5.10 28.13 -6.40
N ARG A 565 -3.91 28.77 -6.41
CA ARG A 565 -2.81 28.37 -7.28
C ARG A 565 -2.43 26.91 -7.11
N PHE A 566 -2.24 26.22 -8.22
CA PHE A 566 -1.75 24.85 -8.28
C PHE A 566 -0.96 24.61 -9.59
N THR A 567 0.08 23.77 -9.52
CA THR A 567 1.00 23.49 -10.65
C THR A 567 1.12 22.00 -10.98
N SER A 568 0.41 21.15 -10.24
CA SER A 568 0.33 19.70 -10.43
C SER A 568 -0.88 19.17 -9.66
N GLY A 569 -1.29 17.93 -9.94
CA GLY A 569 -2.37 17.26 -9.22
C GLY A 569 -3.75 17.91 -9.42
N ALA A 570 -4.66 17.62 -8.51
CA ALA A 570 -6.01 18.17 -8.48
C ALA A 570 -6.13 19.30 -7.43
N ARG A 571 -7.01 20.26 -7.69
CA ARG A 571 -7.33 21.33 -6.75
C ARG A 571 -8.83 21.58 -6.71
N ALA A 572 -9.39 21.57 -5.50
CA ALA A 572 -10.75 21.99 -5.24
C ALA A 572 -10.85 23.52 -5.16
N SER A 573 -11.98 24.07 -5.61
CA SER A 573 -12.37 25.44 -5.33
C SER A 573 -12.75 25.62 -3.86
N ALA A 574 -12.82 26.87 -3.43
CA ALA A 574 -13.65 27.21 -2.27
C ALA A 574 -15.12 26.78 -2.51
N ASP A 575 -15.90 26.74 -1.43
CA ASP A 575 -17.33 26.50 -1.53
C ASP A 575 -18.01 27.63 -2.32
N PHE A 576 -18.98 27.26 -3.14
CA PHE A 576 -19.76 28.22 -3.92
C PHE A 576 -20.54 29.14 -2.98
N SER A 577 -20.56 30.43 -3.32
CA SER A 577 -21.40 31.42 -2.65
C SER A 577 -22.89 31.03 -2.72
N GLY A 578 -23.73 31.61 -1.86
CA GLY A 578 -25.17 31.33 -1.87
C GLY A 578 -25.84 31.58 -3.23
N ALA A 579 -25.35 32.57 -3.99
CA ALA A 579 -25.81 32.79 -5.37
C ALA A 579 -25.40 31.65 -6.32
N GLY A 580 -24.20 31.09 -6.14
CA GLY A 580 -23.75 29.93 -6.90
C GLY A 580 -24.52 28.66 -6.55
N LEU A 581 -24.84 28.44 -5.27
CA LEU A 581 -25.69 27.32 -4.85
C LEU A 581 -27.08 27.42 -5.47
N GLY A 582 -27.69 28.60 -5.46
CA GLY A 582 -29.01 28.85 -6.08
C GLY A 582 -29.03 28.77 -7.60
N ALA A 583 -27.86 28.78 -8.26
CA ALA A 583 -27.73 28.67 -9.71
C ALA A 583 -27.49 27.22 -10.19
N ILE A 584 -27.33 26.25 -9.28
CA ILE A 584 -27.24 24.83 -9.66
C ILE A 584 -28.62 24.35 -10.13
N ASN A 585 -28.68 23.84 -11.36
CA ASN A 585 -29.92 23.37 -11.95
C ASN A 585 -30.24 21.93 -11.52
N VAL A 586 -31.07 21.78 -10.50
CA VAL A 586 -31.49 20.47 -9.98
C VAL A 586 -32.29 19.64 -11.00
N ALA A 587 -32.82 20.26 -12.05
CA ALA A 587 -33.68 19.60 -13.04
C ALA A 587 -32.99 19.37 -14.40
N GLY A 588 -31.67 19.62 -14.52
CA GLY A 588 -31.01 19.56 -15.82
C GLY A 588 -29.51 19.83 -15.79
N ARG A 589 -29.02 20.49 -16.83
CA ARG A 589 -27.60 20.84 -16.97
C ARG A 589 -27.22 22.00 -16.05
N THR A 590 -26.04 21.91 -15.44
CA THR A 590 -25.34 23.06 -14.86
C THR A 590 -24.04 23.26 -15.62
N GLN A 591 -23.81 24.44 -16.17
CA GLN A 591 -22.57 24.76 -16.88
C GLN A 591 -21.74 25.76 -16.08
N LEU A 592 -20.44 25.48 -15.97
CA LEU A 592 -19.47 26.32 -15.28
C LEU A 592 -18.55 26.99 -16.29
N ARG A 593 -18.27 28.27 -16.10
CA ARG A 593 -17.24 29.00 -16.85
C ARG A 593 -16.08 29.35 -15.92
N LEU A 594 -14.91 28.84 -16.24
CA LEU A 594 -13.66 29.14 -15.54
C LEU A 594 -12.95 30.27 -16.27
N ARG A 595 -12.55 31.29 -15.52
CA ARG A 595 -11.79 32.44 -16.04
C ARG A 595 -10.96 33.05 -14.94
N PHE A 596 -9.90 33.76 -15.31
CA PHE A 596 -9.22 34.63 -14.36
C PHE A 596 -10.07 35.89 -14.09
N SER A 597 -10.02 36.39 -12.86
CA SER A 597 -10.76 37.58 -12.43
C SER A 597 -10.27 38.84 -13.12
N GLN A 598 -9.01 38.84 -13.57
CA GLN A 598 -8.37 39.94 -14.29
C GLN A 598 -7.60 39.41 -15.51
N GLU A 599 -7.44 40.27 -16.50
CA GLU A 599 -6.70 39.98 -17.73
C GLU A 599 -5.18 40.08 -17.50
N GLN A 600 -4.44 39.04 -17.87
CA GLN A 600 -2.98 39.02 -17.79
C GLN A 600 -2.35 39.94 -18.84
N THR A 601 -1.35 40.72 -18.46
CA THR A 601 -0.62 41.63 -19.37
C THR A 601 0.46 40.92 -20.20
N ALA A 602 0.80 39.68 -19.86
CA ALA A 602 1.81 38.86 -20.53
C ALA A 602 1.28 37.44 -20.79
N THR A 603 1.98 36.67 -21.61
CA THR A 603 1.66 35.26 -21.85
C THR A 603 1.82 34.45 -20.58
N GLN A 604 0.70 34.06 -19.99
CA GLN A 604 0.62 33.23 -18.79
C GLN A 604 -0.67 32.44 -18.88
N TYR A 605 -0.58 31.12 -18.91
CA TYR A 605 -1.73 30.25 -19.12
C TYR A 605 -1.63 28.96 -18.30
N LEU A 606 -2.80 28.36 -18.11
CA LEU A 606 -3.01 27.08 -17.45
C LEU A 606 -3.86 26.20 -18.37
N PHE A 607 -3.52 24.93 -18.46
CA PHE A 607 -4.37 23.89 -19.00
C PHE A 607 -4.86 22.98 -17.88
N VAL A 608 -6.17 22.77 -17.83
CA VAL A 608 -6.82 21.78 -16.96
C VAL A 608 -7.42 20.65 -17.79
N ARG A 609 -7.64 19.52 -17.14
CA ARG A 609 -8.28 18.34 -17.74
C ARG A 609 -9.78 18.35 -17.49
N ASP A 610 -10.53 17.69 -18.36
CA ASP A 610 -11.98 17.50 -18.27
C ASP A 610 -12.35 16.07 -17.82
N SER A 611 -13.61 15.70 -18.01
CA SER A 611 -14.15 14.36 -17.79
C SER A 611 -13.99 13.93 -16.32
N ALA A 612 -13.46 12.74 -16.07
CA ALA A 612 -13.15 12.24 -14.73
C ALA A 612 -12.19 13.13 -13.92
N ASN A 613 -11.52 14.11 -14.56
CA ASN A 613 -10.58 15.01 -13.92
C ASN A 613 -11.18 16.37 -13.53
N ALA A 614 -12.45 16.61 -13.87
CA ALA A 614 -13.22 17.78 -13.51
C ALA A 614 -14.55 17.34 -12.86
N VAL A 615 -14.68 17.54 -11.55
CA VAL A 615 -15.78 16.99 -10.75
C VAL A 615 -16.46 18.09 -9.96
N LEU A 616 -17.76 18.31 -10.21
CA LEU A 616 -18.62 19.16 -9.40
C LEU A 616 -19.21 18.31 -8.27
N THR A 617 -18.91 18.66 -7.02
CA THR A 617 -19.51 18.01 -5.85
C THR A 617 -20.59 18.90 -5.27
N VAL A 618 -21.77 18.33 -5.02
CA VAL A 618 -22.95 19.02 -4.51
C VAL A 618 -23.44 18.30 -3.26
N VAL A 619 -23.73 19.07 -2.20
CA VAL A 619 -24.40 18.62 -0.99
C VAL A 619 -25.78 19.24 -0.97
N TYR A 620 -26.83 18.43 -0.77
CA TYR A 620 -28.21 18.90 -0.70
C TYR A 620 -28.96 18.26 0.46
N THR A 621 -30.01 18.91 0.94
CA THR A 621 -31.01 18.28 1.84
C THR A 621 -32.26 17.93 1.02
N PRO A 622 -32.76 16.69 1.08
CA PRO A 622 -34.00 16.27 0.41
C PRO A 622 -35.23 17.10 0.79
#